data_AF-A0A1M3MSL2-F1
#
_entry.id   AF-A0A1M3MSL2-F1
#
_cell.length_a   1.000
_cell.length_b   1.000
_cell.length_c   1.000
_cell.angle_alpha   90.00
_cell.angle_beta   90.00
_cell.angle_gamma   90.00
#
_symmetry.space_group_name_H-M   'P 1'
#
loop_
_entity.id
_entity.type
_entity.pdbx_description
1 polymer ?
#
loop_
_entity_poly.entity_id
_entity_poly.type
_entity_poly.pdbx_seq_one_letter_code
_entity_poly.pdbx_strand_id
1 'polypeptide(L)'
;MTVQRDRANLRVMRGPTSEGWFFFDAPERELVAQALPLVRDNQPSQHVVLEGALSRLGKLAALIREGPSLAASWQSDAGPPFSAESLIEKLCRVESHDLDLHVPTKAIVGQAYLIAKINFLKAIGYALAAAKAPPDLLAKAEREVAQSIYTKLAEELFIAIVTDSHADRHVKVGAARFLFRIWEERLLAEVDDFAPVLESTWHARSKLLPILGTLLGTHEVFRLFQEARDKQFLDYFGGDNVREDELFAFEEFLFGLSHEEIQRLRAHMTEEGRATITIDEARSLLGDTVTTSAPSGSGAQALYSSYKVRSVNASHRASTGARGPKKTAEEYVMIAFLLAGPL
;
A
#
# COMPACT_ATOMS: atom_id res chain seq x y z
N MET A 1 50.93 -17.02 -42.50
CA MET A 1 50.06 -18.17 -42.81
C MET A 1 49.65 -18.77 -41.48
N THR A 2 48.66 -18.24 -40.78
CA THR A 2 47.21 -18.19 -41.07
C THR A 2 46.59 -19.59 -41.05
N VAL A 3 45.52 -19.70 -40.26
CA VAL A 3 44.41 -20.67 -40.21
C VAL A 3 44.30 -21.26 -38.78
N GLN A 4 43.26 -21.17 -37.94
CA GLN A 4 41.94 -20.50 -37.85
C GLN A 4 40.94 -21.51 -37.25
N ARG A 5 40.30 -21.13 -36.14
CA ARG A 5 38.99 -21.60 -35.59
C ARG A 5 38.94 -23.08 -35.11
N ASP A 6 38.38 -23.43 -33.96
CA ASP A 6 37.03 -23.10 -33.49
C ASP A 6 36.96 -22.80 -31.98
N ARG A 7 36.45 -21.61 -31.63
CA ARG A 7 35.82 -21.36 -30.33
C ARG A 7 34.32 -21.53 -30.54
N ALA A 8 33.77 -22.61 -29.98
CA ALA A 8 32.33 -22.79 -29.87
C ALA A 8 31.76 -21.67 -28.98
N ASN A 9 30.90 -20.85 -29.58
CA ASN A 9 30.15 -19.79 -28.92
C ASN A 9 29.10 -20.40 -27.97
N LEU A 10 29.41 -20.46 -26.67
CA LEU A 10 28.40 -20.43 -25.62
C LEU A 10 27.92 -18.98 -25.51
N ARG A 11 26.89 -18.67 -26.30
CA ARG A 11 26.15 -17.41 -26.25
C ARG A 11 25.39 -17.36 -24.93
N VAL A 12 26.05 -16.93 -23.86
CA VAL A 12 25.39 -16.49 -22.64
C VAL A 12 24.44 -15.38 -23.08
N MET A 13 23.13 -15.64 -23.02
CA MET A 13 22.12 -14.59 -23.18
C MET A 13 22.36 -13.59 -22.05
N ARG A 14 23.06 -12.50 -22.36
CA ARG A 14 23.12 -11.34 -21.49
C ARG A 14 21.69 -10.82 -21.39
N GLY A 15 21.07 -11.01 -20.22
CA GLY A 15 19.92 -10.21 -19.82
C GLY A 15 20.28 -8.72 -19.91
N PRO A 16 19.28 -7.81 -19.97
CA PRO A 16 19.55 -6.39 -20.02
C PRO A 16 20.50 -5.99 -18.90
N THR A 17 21.54 -5.23 -19.25
CA THR A 17 22.54 -4.71 -18.32
C THR A 17 21.86 -3.95 -17.18
N SER A 18 22.45 -3.99 -15.97
CA SER A 18 21.93 -3.38 -14.74
C SER A 18 21.51 -1.90 -14.89
N GLU A 19 22.05 -1.16 -15.85
CA GLU A 19 21.65 0.22 -16.16
C GLU A 19 20.26 0.37 -16.82
N GLY A 20 19.77 -0.66 -17.54
CA GLY A 20 18.52 -0.56 -18.30
C GLY A 20 17.27 -0.57 -17.42
N TRP A 21 17.33 -1.25 -16.27
CA TRP A 21 16.24 -1.40 -15.29
C TRP A 21 16.66 -0.87 -13.92
N PHE A 22 17.31 0.30 -13.89
CA PHE A 22 17.76 0.96 -12.65
C PHE A 22 16.63 1.31 -11.66
N PHE A 23 15.38 1.22 -12.12
CA PHE A 23 14.16 1.58 -11.41
C PHE A 23 13.40 0.39 -10.82
N PHE A 24 13.92 -0.81 -11.02
CA PHE A 24 13.47 -2.01 -10.34
C PHE A 24 14.50 -2.41 -9.30
N ASP A 25 14.05 -3.02 -8.22
CA ASP A 25 14.94 -3.64 -7.23
C ASP A 25 15.42 -5.03 -7.72
N ALA A 26 16.02 -5.83 -6.85
CA ALA A 26 16.48 -7.17 -7.25
C ALA A 26 15.33 -8.17 -7.52
N PRO A 27 14.37 -8.38 -6.61
CA PRO A 27 13.16 -9.18 -6.83
C PRO A 27 12.40 -8.85 -8.12
N GLU A 28 12.17 -7.57 -8.40
CA GLU A 28 11.39 -7.12 -9.55
C GLU A 28 12.14 -7.38 -10.86
N ARG A 29 13.45 -7.11 -10.89
CA ARG A 29 14.28 -7.45 -12.05
C ARG A 29 14.26 -8.95 -12.32
N GLU A 30 14.33 -9.76 -11.28
CA GLU A 30 14.25 -11.22 -11.41
C GLU A 30 12.90 -11.65 -11.99
N LEU A 31 11.78 -11.12 -11.46
CA LEU A 31 10.44 -11.39 -11.95
C LEU A 31 10.31 -11.03 -13.44
N VAL A 32 10.71 -9.82 -13.83
CA VAL A 32 10.59 -9.35 -15.21
C VAL A 32 11.48 -10.17 -16.15
N ALA A 33 12.71 -10.50 -15.73
CA ALA A 33 13.64 -11.32 -16.51
C ALA A 33 13.12 -12.75 -16.76
N GLN A 34 12.39 -13.33 -15.80
CA GLN A 34 11.77 -14.65 -15.94
C GLN A 34 10.45 -14.58 -16.73
N ALA A 35 9.64 -13.55 -16.49
CA ALA A 35 8.30 -13.43 -17.06
C ALA A 35 8.30 -13.10 -18.55
N LEU A 36 9.11 -12.12 -19.00
CA LEU A 36 9.05 -11.66 -20.39
C LEU A 36 9.37 -12.76 -21.41
N PRO A 37 10.42 -13.60 -21.27
CA PRO A 37 10.66 -14.70 -22.19
C PRO A 37 9.50 -15.71 -22.23
N LEU A 38 8.95 -16.06 -21.07
CA LEU A 38 7.84 -17.00 -20.98
C LEU A 38 6.59 -16.46 -21.69
N VAL A 39 6.25 -15.18 -21.47
CA VAL A 39 5.13 -14.53 -22.14
C VAL A 39 5.39 -14.39 -23.63
N ARG A 40 6.61 -14.10 -24.06
CA ARG A 40 6.97 -14.04 -25.49
C ARG A 40 6.69 -15.36 -26.19
N ASP A 41 7.11 -16.46 -25.59
CA ASP A 41 7.08 -17.78 -26.23
C ASP A 41 5.65 -18.36 -26.26
N ASN A 42 4.79 -17.98 -25.30
CA ASN A 42 3.40 -18.47 -25.22
C ASN A 42 2.36 -17.48 -25.77
N GLN A 43 2.59 -16.17 -25.65
CA GLN A 43 1.65 -15.10 -25.98
C GLN A 43 2.36 -13.87 -26.59
N PRO A 44 2.82 -13.95 -27.86
CA PRO A 44 3.64 -12.91 -28.48
C PRO A 44 2.99 -11.52 -28.53
N SER A 45 1.67 -11.46 -28.73
CA SER A 45 0.92 -10.19 -28.76
C SER A 45 0.94 -9.47 -27.40
N GLN A 46 0.77 -10.22 -26.30
CA GLN A 46 0.84 -9.66 -24.95
C GLN A 46 2.25 -9.22 -24.59
N HIS A 47 3.26 -9.97 -25.02
CA HIS A 47 4.66 -9.57 -24.83
C HIS A 47 4.97 -8.20 -25.43
N VAL A 48 4.49 -7.90 -26.66
CA VAL A 48 4.67 -6.57 -27.27
C VAL A 48 4.04 -5.45 -26.44
N VAL A 49 2.86 -5.70 -25.86
CA VAL A 49 2.18 -4.74 -24.97
C VAL A 49 2.98 -4.51 -23.69
N LEU A 50 3.51 -5.58 -23.07
CA LEU A 50 4.33 -5.51 -21.86
C LEU A 50 5.65 -4.76 -22.09
N GLU A 51 6.35 -5.03 -23.20
CA GLU A 51 7.56 -4.28 -23.60
C GLU A 51 7.27 -2.79 -23.78
N GLY A 52 6.15 -2.45 -24.43
CA GLY A 52 5.71 -1.07 -24.55
C GLY A 52 5.42 -0.40 -23.20
N ALA A 53 4.79 -1.14 -22.27
CA ALA A 53 4.53 -0.66 -20.90
C ALA A 53 5.82 -0.47 -20.10
N LEU A 54 6.75 -1.43 -20.17
CA LEU A 54 8.06 -1.38 -19.54
C LEU A 54 8.88 -0.17 -20.04
N SER A 55 8.87 0.07 -21.36
CA SER A 55 9.53 1.25 -21.94
C SER A 55 8.95 2.57 -21.41
N ARG A 56 7.62 2.68 -21.30
CA ARG A 56 6.97 3.87 -20.72
C ARG A 56 7.31 4.03 -19.24
N LEU A 57 7.36 2.94 -18.48
CA LEU A 57 7.73 2.95 -17.07
C LEU A 57 9.17 3.45 -16.89
N GLY A 58 10.11 2.98 -17.73
CA GLY A 58 11.50 3.48 -17.72
C GLY A 58 11.62 4.97 -18.03
N LYS A 59 10.78 5.51 -18.92
CA LYS A 59 10.74 6.97 -19.20
C LYS A 59 10.26 7.76 -17.99
N LEU A 60 9.22 7.31 -17.29
CA LEU A 60 8.77 7.93 -16.04
C LEU A 60 9.86 7.89 -14.96
N ALA A 61 10.55 6.75 -14.84
CA ALA A 61 11.65 6.62 -13.90
C ALA A 61 12.83 7.56 -14.21
N ALA A 62 13.15 7.76 -15.50
CA ALA A 62 14.19 8.69 -15.91
C ALA A 62 13.85 10.13 -15.50
N LEU A 63 12.60 10.57 -15.67
CA LEU A 63 12.15 11.89 -15.21
C LEU A 63 12.32 12.08 -13.70
N ILE A 64 12.07 11.05 -12.91
CA ILE A 64 12.27 11.10 -11.44
C ILE A 64 13.75 11.23 -11.10
N ARG A 65 14.61 10.45 -11.77
CA ARG A 65 16.06 10.44 -11.55
C ARG A 65 16.74 11.75 -11.98
N GLU A 66 16.27 12.33 -13.08
CA GLU A 66 16.78 13.59 -13.63
C GLU A 66 16.24 14.81 -12.86
N GLY A 67 15.14 14.65 -12.12
CA GLY A 67 14.58 15.68 -11.27
C GLY A 67 15.50 16.07 -10.11
N PRO A 68 15.40 17.31 -9.60
CA PRO A 68 16.21 17.76 -8.47
C PRO A 68 15.93 16.90 -7.24
N SER A 69 16.99 16.57 -6.50
CA SER A 69 16.88 15.90 -5.20
C SER A 69 16.12 16.80 -4.23
N LEU A 70 15.21 16.22 -3.45
CA LEU A 70 14.51 16.91 -2.36
C LEU A 70 15.45 17.20 -1.19
N ALA A 71 16.55 16.45 -1.08
CA ALA A 71 17.61 16.70 -0.10
C ALA A 71 18.56 17.83 -0.51
N ALA A 72 18.55 18.23 -1.78
CA ALA A 72 19.32 19.38 -2.22
C ALA A 72 18.73 20.65 -1.58
N SER A 73 19.59 21.46 -0.98
CA SER A 73 19.22 22.78 -0.48
C SER A 73 19.64 23.84 -1.48
N TRP A 74 18.79 24.83 -1.72
CA TRP A 74 19.16 26.01 -2.50
C TRP A 74 18.74 27.30 -1.82
N GLN A 75 19.60 28.31 -1.95
CA GLN A 75 19.32 29.66 -1.51
C GLN A 75 18.61 30.42 -2.62
N SER A 76 17.70 31.31 -2.26
CA SER A 76 17.04 32.22 -3.18
C SER A 76 17.28 33.65 -2.70
N ASP A 77 17.71 34.53 -3.61
CA ASP A 77 17.90 35.95 -3.31
C ASP A 77 16.56 36.69 -3.17
N ALA A 78 15.46 36.10 -3.65
CA ALA A 78 14.14 36.73 -3.75
C ALA A 78 13.01 35.96 -3.04
N GLY A 79 13.32 34.89 -2.30
CA GLY A 79 12.32 34.06 -1.62
C GLY A 79 12.89 33.21 -0.49
N PRO A 80 12.04 32.49 0.27
CA PRO A 80 12.52 31.64 1.34
C PRO A 80 13.43 30.54 0.80
N PRO A 81 14.54 30.21 1.50
CA PRO A 81 15.43 29.13 1.10
C PRO A 81 14.69 27.79 1.12
N PHE A 82 15.08 26.89 0.22
CA PHE A 82 14.56 25.52 0.21
C PHE A 82 15.56 24.58 0.87
N SER A 83 15.06 23.80 1.84
CA SER A 83 15.73 22.64 2.44
C SER A 83 14.70 21.54 2.73
N ALA A 84 15.18 20.33 3.05
CA ALA A 84 14.33 19.22 3.48
C ALA A 84 13.47 19.61 4.69
N GLU A 85 14.05 20.33 5.65
CA GLU A 85 13.35 20.84 6.84
C GLU A 85 12.28 21.85 6.47
N SER A 86 12.56 22.78 5.54
CA SER A 86 11.56 23.76 5.09
C SER A 86 10.37 23.08 4.40
N LEU A 87 10.60 21.99 3.66
CA LEU A 87 9.54 21.21 3.04
C LEU A 87 8.71 20.47 4.09
N ILE A 88 9.36 19.81 5.05
CA ILE A 88 8.70 19.16 6.18
C ILE A 88 7.82 20.16 6.94
N GLU A 89 8.36 21.35 7.22
CA GLU A 89 7.63 22.38 7.96
C GLU A 89 6.46 22.93 7.15
N LYS A 90 6.61 23.07 5.83
CA LYS A 90 5.54 23.46 4.92
C LYS A 90 4.42 22.41 4.92
N LEU A 91 4.74 21.13 4.76
CA LEU A 91 3.73 20.05 4.76
C LEU A 91 2.91 20.02 6.05
N CYS A 92 3.54 20.28 7.20
CA CYS A 92 2.84 20.30 8.49
C CYS A 92 1.81 21.44 8.64
N ARG A 93 1.86 22.47 7.79
CA ARG A 93 0.99 23.66 7.83
C ARG A 93 -0.10 23.65 6.77
N VAL A 94 -0.03 22.74 5.81
CA VAL A 94 -0.94 22.69 4.66
C VAL A 94 -2.19 21.89 5.02
N GLU A 95 -3.34 22.45 4.70
CA GLU A 95 -4.62 21.78 4.81
C GLU A 95 -4.77 20.69 3.75
N SER A 96 -5.56 19.65 4.04
CA SER A 96 -5.70 18.48 3.17
C SER A 96 -6.15 18.81 1.74
N HIS A 97 -7.01 19.83 1.56
CA HIS A 97 -7.55 20.22 0.25
C HIS A 97 -6.57 21.03 -0.62
N ASP A 98 -5.50 21.58 -0.03
CA ASP A 98 -4.49 22.38 -0.73
C ASP A 98 -3.17 21.61 -0.95
N LEU A 99 -3.07 20.38 -0.45
CA LEU A 99 -1.83 19.60 -0.44
C LEU A 99 -1.20 19.46 -1.83
N ASP A 100 -2.00 19.18 -2.85
CA ASP A 100 -1.52 18.93 -4.22
C ASP A 100 -0.74 20.13 -4.81
N LEU A 101 -1.02 21.35 -4.35
CA LEU A 101 -0.33 22.58 -4.79
C LEU A 101 0.98 22.84 -4.03
N HIS A 102 1.27 22.05 -3.01
CA HIS A 102 2.41 22.22 -2.12
C HIS A 102 3.40 21.06 -2.14
N VAL A 103 3.02 19.93 -2.73
CA VAL A 103 3.88 18.76 -2.95
C VAL A 103 4.89 19.03 -4.08
N PRO A 104 6.17 18.62 -3.95
CA PRO A 104 7.16 18.80 -5.01
C PRO A 104 6.82 18.03 -6.29
N THR A 105 7.21 18.56 -7.44
CA THR A 105 7.00 17.89 -8.75
C THR A 105 7.55 16.47 -8.78
N LYS A 106 8.72 16.21 -8.18
CA LYS A 106 9.32 14.87 -8.07
C LYS A 106 8.38 13.88 -7.37
N ALA A 107 7.65 14.31 -6.34
CA ALA A 107 6.70 13.47 -5.63
C ALA A 107 5.44 13.17 -6.48
N ILE A 108 4.89 14.16 -7.20
CA ILE A 108 3.75 13.98 -8.12
C ILE A 108 4.09 13.01 -9.26
N VAL A 109 5.24 13.20 -9.92
CA VAL A 109 5.72 12.28 -10.97
C VAL A 109 5.96 10.90 -10.37
N GLY A 110 6.48 10.83 -9.14
CA GLY A 110 6.66 9.60 -8.37
C GLY A 110 5.37 8.83 -8.12
N GLN A 111 4.28 9.52 -7.78
CA GLN A 111 2.96 8.89 -7.62
C GLN A 111 2.45 8.31 -8.94
N ALA A 112 2.57 9.05 -10.04
CA ALA A 112 2.21 8.56 -11.36
C ALA A 112 3.04 7.33 -11.76
N TYR A 113 4.34 7.33 -11.47
CA TYR A 113 5.23 6.19 -11.65
C TYR A 113 4.77 4.97 -10.84
N LEU A 114 4.47 5.12 -9.55
CA LEU A 114 4.05 4.01 -8.69
C LEU A 114 2.75 3.36 -9.19
N ILE A 115 1.77 4.15 -9.62
CA ILE A 115 0.53 3.62 -10.22
C ILE A 115 0.82 2.89 -11.54
N ALA A 116 1.70 3.45 -12.39
CA ALA A 116 2.11 2.78 -13.63
C ALA A 116 2.84 1.45 -13.34
N LYS A 117 3.68 1.40 -12.30
CA LYS A 117 4.39 0.20 -11.83
C LYS A 117 3.40 -0.88 -11.37
N ILE A 118 2.43 -0.54 -10.52
CA ILE A 118 1.35 -1.44 -10.08
C ILE A 118 0.62 -2.04 -11.28
N ASN A 119 0.22 -1.20 -12.25
CA ASN A 119 -0.50 -1.66 -13.43
C ASN A 119 0.36 -2.57 -14.32
N PHE A 120 1.65 -2.25 -14.46
CA PHE A 120 2.60 -3.10 -15.19
C PHE A 120 2.78 -4.47 -14.53
N LEU A 121 2.98 -4.52 -13.21
CA LEU A 121 3.14 -5.77 -12.46
C LEU A 121 1.86 -6.62 -12.50
N LYS A 122 0.68 -6.00 -12.41
CA LYS A 122 -0.61 -6.70 -12.62
C LYS A 122 -0.71 -7.29 -14.03
N ALA A 123 -0.31 -6.53 -15.05
CA ALA A 123 -0.31 -7.01 -16.42
C ALA A 123 0.65 -8.20 -16.62
N ILE A 124 1.81 -8.20 -15.95
CA ILE A 124 2.69 -9.38 -15.88
C ILE A 124 1.95 -10.56 -15.26
N GLY A 125 1.30 -10.38 -14.10
CA GLY A 125 0.55 -11.44 -13.43
C GLY A 125 -0.53 -12.05 -14.33
N TYR A 126 -1.32 -11.22 -15.02
CA TYR A 126 -2.33 -11.69 -15.96
C TYR A 126 -1.74 -12.45 -17.16
N ALA A 127 -0.63 -11.95 -17.72
CA ALA A 127 0.03 -12.59 -18.84
C ALA A 127 0.66 -13.94 -18.45
N LEU A 128 1.26 -14.02 -17.26
CA LEU A 128 1.78 -15.26 -16.69
C LEU A 128 0.67 -16.29 -16.45
N ALA A 129 -0.47 -15.86 -15.89
CA ALA A 129 -1.61 -16.75 -15.65
C ALA A 129 -2.16 -17.32 -16.96
N ALA A 130 -2.33 -16.45 -17.97
CA ALA A 130 -2.78 -16.87 -19.30
C ALA A 130 -1.74 -17.78 -20.01
N ALA A 131 -0.45 -17.62 -19.73
CA ALA A 131 0.62 -18.48 -20.22
C ALA A 131 0.79 -19.77 -19.39
N LYS A 132 -0.05 -20.00 -18.38
CA LYS A 132 0.03 -21.15 -17.45
C LYS A 132 1.41 -21.29 -16.81
N ALA A 133 1.98 -20.15 -16.41
CA ALA A 133 3.28 -20.10 -15.75
C ALA A 133 3.29 -20.91 -14.43
N PRO A 134 4.48 -21.33 -13.95
CA PRO A 134 4.60 -22.03 -12.68
C PRO A 134 3.98 -21.25 -11.51
N PRO A 135 3.33 -21.91 -10.54
CA PRO A 135 2.72 -21.26 -9.38
C PRO A 135 3.67 -20.33 -8.61
N ASP A 136 4.94 -20.72 -8.48
CA ASP A 136 5.94 -19.90 -7.77
C ASP A 136 6.18 -18.55 -8.45
N LEU A 137 6.12 -18.49 -9.78
CA LEU A 137 6.30 -17.26 -10.54
C LEU A 137 5.05 -16.36 -10.47
N LEU A 138 3.86 -16.97 -10.44
CA LEU A 138 2.61 -16.24 -10.17
C LEU A 138 2.62 -15.64 -8.75
N ALA A 139 3.03 -16.41 -7.75
CA ALA A 139 3.16 -15.94 -6.38
C ALA A 139 4.22 -14.83 -6.24
N LYS A 140 5.32 -14.88 -7.01
CA LYS A 140 6.28 -13.75 -7.10
C LYS A 140 5.58 -12.50 -7.65
N ALA A 141 4.87 -12.60 -8.77
CA ALA A 141 4.15 -11.46 -9.34
C ALA A 141 3.12 -10.84 -8.36
N GLU A 142 2.37 -11.69 -7.66
CA GLU A 142 1.41 -11.23 -6.64
C GLU A 142 2.09 -10.50 -5.48
N ARG A 143 3.27 -10.95 -5.05
CA ARG A 143 4.05 -10.27 -3.99
C ARG A 143 4.53 -8.90 -4.44
N GLU A 144 5.10 -8.76 -5.64
CA GLU A 144 5.58 -7.46 -6.14
C GLU A 144 4.42 -6.47 -6.33
N VAL A 145 3.26 -6.95 -6.80
CA VAL A 145 2.03 -6.14 -6.84
C VAL A 145 1.63 -5.69 -5.43
N ALA A 146 1.70 -6.59 -4.44
CA ALA A 146 1.37 -6.27 -3.06
C ALA A 146 2.30 -5.23 -2.46
N GLN A 147 3.62 -5.38 -2.60
CA GLN A 147 4.60 -4.40 -2.13
C GLN A 147 4.33 -3.00 -2.69
N SER A 148 4.15 -2.90 -4.02
CA SER A 148 3.84 -1.62 -4.66
C SER A 148 2.52 -1.00 -4.18
N ILE A 149 1.47 -1.81 -3.96
CA ILE A 149 0.18 -1.33 -3.42
C ILE A 149 0.33 -0.86 -1.96
N TYR A 150 1.08 -1.59 -1.15
CA TYR A 150 1.33 -1.22 0.25
C TYR A 150 2.18 0.04 0.38
N THR A 151 3.16 0.25 -0.49
CA THR A 151 3.91 1.51 -0.57
C THR A 151 2.96 2.68 -0.87
N LYS A 152 2.04 2.49 -1.83
CA LYS A 152 1.02 3.51 -2.16
C LYS A 152 0.09 3.79 -0.99
N LEU A 153 -0.34 2.73 -0.29
CA LEU A 153 -1.21 2.81 0.87
C LEU A 153 -0.55 3.56 2.04
N ALA A 154 0.71 3.26 2.33
CA ALA A 154 1.48 3.91 3.38
C ALA A 154 1.72 5.40 3.08
N GLU A 155 1.98 5.76 1.82
CA GLU A 155 2.06 7.17 1.43
C GLU A 155 0.75 7.91 1.70
N GLU A 156 -0.41 7.32 1.35
CA GLU A 156 -1.71 7.93 1.66
C GLU A 156 -1.98 8.04 3.15
N LEU A 157 -1.54 7.05 3.92
CA LEU A 157 -1.65 7.05 5.37
C LEU A 157 -0.85 8.20 5.99
N PHE A 158 0.41 8.39 5.58
CA PHE A 158 1.21 9.49 6.09
C PHE A 158 0.70 10.85 5.61
N ILE A 159 0.09 10.93 4.42
CA ILE A 159 -0.63 12.13 3.96
C ILE A 159 -1.82 12.44 4.89
N ALA A 160 -2.61 11.44 5.26
CA ALA A 160 -3.73 11.63 6.19
C ALA A 160 -3.24 12.15 7.55
N ILE A 161 -2.15 11.59 8.07
CA ILE A 161 -1.56 12.00 9.34
C ILE A 161 -0.98 13.42 9.28
N VAL A 162 -0.21 13.76 8.23
CA VAL A 162 0.43 15.09 8.13
C VAL A 162 -0.58 16.20 7.87
N THR A 163 -1.75 15.89 7.30
CA THR A 163 -2.80 16.87 7.03
C THR A 163 -3.88 16.93 8.11
N ASP A 164 -3.80 16.08 9.14
CA ASP A 164 -4.70 16.18 10.29
C ASP A 164 -4.41 17.45 11.09
N SER A 165 -5.42 18.31 11.19
CA SER A 165 -5.37 19.58 11.93
C SER A 165 -5.36 19.38 13.45
N HIS A 166 -5.74 18.20 13.94
CA HIS A 166 -5.77 17.86 15.37
C HIS A 166 -4.58 17.00 15.81
N ALA A 167 -3.72 16.58 14.88
CA ALA A 167 -2.53 15.79 15.20
C ALA A 167 -1.45 16.65 15.87
N ASP A 168 -0.75 16.05 16.84
CA ASP A 168 0.40 16.69 17.50
C ASP A 168 1.49 17.04 16.47
N ARG A 169 2.13 18.22 16.63
CA ARG A 169 3.17 18.69 15.72
C ARG A 169 4.31 17.68 15.54
N HIS A 170 4.71 16.99 16.61
CA HIS A 170 5.74 15.95 16.56
C HIS A 170 5.34 14.79 15.63
N VAL A 171 4.08 14.36 15.71
CA VAL A 171 3.51 13.32 14.85
C VAL A 171 3.50 13.77 13.39
N LYS A 172 3.04 14.99 13.13
CA LYS A 172 3.02 15.57 11.77
C LYS A 172 4.43 15.63 11.18
N VAL A 173 5.41 16.07 11.95
CA VAL A 173 6.83 16.11 11.53
C VAL A 173 7.36 14.71 11.25
N GLY A 174 7.03 13.73 12.08
CA GLY A 174 7.39 12.33 11.86
C GLY A 174 6.82 11.77 10.56
N ALA A 175 5.52 11.96 10.31
CA ALA A 175 4.87 11.54 9.07
C ALA A 175 5.45 12.26 7.83
N ALA A 176 5.72 13.56 7.94
CA ALA A 176 6.36 14.34 6.88
C ALA A 176 7.77 13.84 6.53
N ARG A 177 8.55 13.36 7.51
CA ARG A 177 9.86 12.74 7.27
C ARG A 177 9.75 11.41 6.51
N PHE A 178 8.75 10.59 6.85
CA PHE A 178 8.48 9.36 6.07
C PHE A 178 8.10 9.70 4.63
N LEU A 179 7.20 10.67 4.41
CA LEU A 179 6.84 11.13 3.07
C LEU A 179 8.06 11.64 2.30
N PHE A 180 8.92 12.43 2.94
CA PHE A 180 10.16 12.90 2.34
C PHE A 180 11.03 11.74 1.84
N ARG A 181 11.27 10.72 2.70
CA ARG A 181 12.06 9.53 2.32
C ARG A 181 11.43 8.79 1.14
N ILE A 182 10.13 8.51 1.23
CA ILE A 182 9.36 7.84 0.17
C ILE A 182 9.45 8.60 -1.16
N TRP A 183 9.41 9.93 -1.13
CA TRP A 183 9.46 10.76 -2.33
C TRP A 183 10.87 10.88 -2.90
N GLU A 184 11.89 10.87 -2.06
CA GLU A 184 13.29 10.96 -2.50
C GLU A 184 13.79 9.64 -3.07
N GLU A 185 13.47 8.53 -2.41
CA GLU A 185 13.89 7.15 -2.75
C GLU A 185 12.87 6.40 -3.63
N ARG A 186 11.89 7.13 -4.17
CA ARG A 186 10.68 6.63 -4.88
C ARG A 186 10.85 5.40 -5.78
N LEU A 187 11.95 5.34 -6.52
CA LEU A 187 12.16 4.28 -7.51
C LEU A 187 12.37 2.91 -6.86
N LEU A 188 12.98 2.89 -5.67
CA LEU A 188 13.41 1.67 -4.98
C LEU A 188 12.77 1.51 -3.60
N ALA A 189 12.06 2.52 -3.10
CA ALA A 189 11.42 2.45 -1.79
C ALA A 189 10.26 1.43 -1.77
N GLU A 190 10.40 0.41 -0.93
CA GLU A 190 9.37 -0.57 -0.65
C GLU A 190 8.81 -0.39 0.78
N VAL A 191 7.59 -0.87 1.02
CA VAL A 191 6.90 -0.61 2.30
C VAL A 191 7.64 -1.26 3.48
N ASP A 192 8.34 -2.36 3.28
CA ASP A 192 9.11 -3.04 4.31
C ASP A 192 10.37 -2.26 4.74
N ASP A 193 10.91 -1.40 3.87
CA ASP A 193 12.06 -0.53 4.18
C ASP A 193 11.75 0.58 5.21
N PHE A 194 10.48 0.98 5.31
CA PHE A 194 10.08 2.15 6.11
C PHE A 194 8.85 1.94 7.00
N ALA A 195 8.01 0.96 6.72
CA ALA A 195 6.83 0.62 7.52
C ALA A 195 6.60 -0.90 7.61
N PRO A 196 7.58 -1.69 8.10
CA PRO A 196 7.49 -3.16 8.16
C PRO A 196 6.32 -3.66 9.01
N VAL A 197 5.94 -2.93 10.07
CA VAL A 197 4.76 -3.27 10.88
C VAL A 197 3.48 -3.22 10.06
N LEU A 198 3.33 -2.20 9.19
CA LEU A 198 2.18 -2.08 8.30
C LEU A 198 2.19 -3.16 7.22
N GLU A 199 3.34 -3.41 6.59
CA GLU A 199 3.50 -4.49 5.60
C GLU A 199 3.03 -5.83 6.17
N SER A 200 3.54 -6.19 7.36
CA SER A 200 3.20 -7.44 8.03
C SER A 200 1.70 -7.54 8.30
N THR A 201 1.12 -6.47 8.83
CA THR A 201 -0.29 -6.41 9.20
C THR A 201 -1.19 -6.51 7.98
N TRP A 202 -0.86 -5.78 6.91
CA TRP A 202 -1.60 -5.78 5.66
C TRP A 202 -1.49 -7.10 4.92
N HIS A 203 -0.30 -7.71 4.90
CA HIS A 203 -0.11 -9.05 4.40
C HIS A 203 -1.00 -10.05 5.15
N ALA A 204 -1.00 -10.03 6.48
CA ALA A 204 -1.86 -10.90 7.30
C ALA A 204 -3.35 -10.66 7.01
N ARG A 205 -3.78 -9.39 6.96
CA ARG A 205 -5.18 -9.03 6.70
C ARG A 205 -5.64 -9.41 5.30
N SER A 206 -4.76 -9.40 4.31
CA SER A 206 -5.08 -9.75 2.91
C SER A 206 -5.48 -11.22 2.73
N LYS A 207 -5.11 -12.08 3.68
CA LYS A 207 -5.46 -13.51 3.73
C LYS A 207 -6.66 -13.82 4.61
N LEU A 208 -7.19 -12.81 5.30
CA LEU A 208 -8.27 -12.99 6.26
C LEU A 208 -9.62 -12.82 5.57
N LEU A 209 -10.46 -13.87 5.68
CA LEU A 209 -11.87 -13.82 5.36
C LEU A 209 -12.66 -13.78 6.68
N PRO A 210 -13.32 -12.67 7.00
CA PRO A 210 -14.06 -12.54 8.25
C PRO A 210 -15.25 -13.51 8.27
N ILE A 211 -15.44 -14.22 9.37
CA ILE A 211 -16.60 -15.10 9.58
C ILE A 211 -17.74 -14.41 10.31
N LEU A 212 -17.46 -13.24 10.92
CA LEU A 212 -18.36 -12.43 11.75
C LEU A 212 -18.72 -13.13 13.07
N GLY A 213 -19.46 -14.25 13.01
CA GLY A 213 -19.82 -15.06 14.17
C GLY A 213 -20.53 -14.24 15.25
N THR A 214 -19.92 -14.09 16.41
CA THR A 214 -20.46 -13.30 17.53
C THR A 214 -20.22 -11.79 17.41
N LEU A 215 -19.51 -11.35 16.36
CA LEU A 215 -19.00 -9.97 16.19
C LEU A 215 -18.08 -9.50 17.34
N LEU A 216 -17.50 -10.44 18.09
CA LEU A 216 -16.44 -10.17 19.07
C LEU A 216 -15.04 -10.13 18.43
N GLY A 217 -14.90 -10.64 17.20
CA GLY A 217 -13.63 -10.61 16.46
C GLY A 217 -12.59 -11.64 16.91
N THR A 218 -12.93 -12.55 17.84
CA THR A 218 -11.98 -13.55 18.37
C THR A 218 -11.32 -14.36 17.26
N HIS A 219 -12.10 -14.88 16.32
CA HIS A 219 -11.56 -15.67 15.20
C HIS A 219 -10.64 -14.83 14.33
N GLU A 220 -11.07 -13.63 13.94
CA GLU A 220 -10.32 -12.72 13.09
C GLU A 220 -8.99 -12.31 13.74
N VAL A 221 -9.01 -11.97 15.03
CA VAL A 221 -7.81 -11.64 15.81
C VAL A 221 -6.85 -12.82 15.87
N PHE A 222 -7.33 -14.03 16.18
CA PHE A 222 -6.47 -15.23 16.18
C PHE A 222 -5.85 -15.51 14.81
N ARG A 223 -6.60 -15.33 13.73
CA ARG A 223 -6.08 -15.51 12.36
C ARG A 223 -5.03 -14.45 12.02
N LEU A 224 -5.22 -13.19 12.41
CA LEU A 224 -4.18 -12.17 12.26
C LEU A 224 -2.92 -12.50 13.04
N PHE A 225 -3.04 -12.95 14.30
CA PHE A 225 -1.89 -13.35 15.12
C PHE A 225 -1.10 -14.52 14.52
N GLN A 226 -1.77 -15.44 13.81
CA GLN A 226 -1.12 -16.57 13.13
C GLN A 226 -0.37 -16.13 11.86
N GLU A 227 -0.92 -15.16 11.12
CA GLU A 227 -0.38 -14.74 9.82
C GLU A 227 0.62 -13.58 9.91
N ALA A 228 0.51 -12.71 10.93
CA ALA A 228 1.37 -11.54 11.08
C ALA A 228 2.77 -11.93 11.55
N ARG A 229 3.79 -11.45 10.84
CA ARG A 229 5.21 -11.67 11.17
C ARG A 229 5.65 -10.76 12.29
N ASP A 230 5.23 -9.50 12.20
CA ASP A 230 5.36 -8.46 13.21
C ASP A 230 4.03 -8.29 13.94
N LYS A 231 4.07 -8.30 15.27
CA LYS A 231 2.91 -8.27 16.15
C LYS A 231 2.65 -6.90 16.78
N GLN A 232 3.51 -5.90 16.57
CA GLN A 232 3.39 -4.61 17.25
C GLN A 232 2.04 -3.91 16.96
N PHE A 233 1.47 -4.11 15.77
CA PHE A 233 0.13 -3.62 15.44
C PHE A 233 -0.95 -4.24 16.32
N LEU A 234 -0.89 -5.55 16.56
CA LEU A 234 -1.86 -6.26 17.40
C LEU A 234 -1.63 -5.98 18.88
N ASP A 235 -0.37 -5.87 19.30
CA ASP A 235 0.00 -5.53 20.66
C ASP A 235 -0.54 -4.15 21.07
N TYR A 236 -0.58 -3.19 20.13
CA TYR A 236 -1.21 -1.88 20.35
C TYR A 236 -2.69 -2.01 20.77
N PHE A 237 -3.47 -2.82 20.04
CA PHE A 237 -4.89 -3.06 20.36
C PHE A 237 -5.11 -4.03 21.53
N GLY A 238 -4.07 -4.73 21.97
CA GLY A 238 -4.10 -5.59 23.16
C GLY A 238 -3.80 -4.86 24.47
N GLY A 239 -3.43 -3.57 24.43
CA GLY A 239 -3.08 -2.79 25.61
C GLY A 239 -4.28 -2.38 26.48
N ASP A 240 -4.02 -2.06 27.75
CA ASP A 240 -5.07 -1.72 28.73
C ASP A 240 -5.72 -0.33 28.49
N ASN A 241 -5.12 0.52 27.65
CA ASN A 241 -5.52 1.92 27.45
C ASN A 241 -6.11 2.23 26.07
N VAL A 242 -6.59 1.21 25.35
CA VAL A 242 -7.19 1.41 24.02
C VAL A 242 -8.54 2.13 24.16
N ARG A 243 -8.68 3.25 23.44
CA ARG A 243 -9.90 4.06 23.49
C ARG A 243 -11.03 3.40 22.70
N GLU A 244 -12.27 3.74 23.02
CA GLU A 244 -13.44 3.19 22.32
C GLU A 244 -13.39 3.43 20.80
N ASP A 245 -13.01 4.63 20.36
CA ASP A 245 -12.84 4.95 18.94
C ASP A 245 -11.76 4.09 18.27
N GLU A 246 -10.68 3.74 18.98
CA GLU A 246 -9.62 2.88 18.47
C GLU A 246 -10.12 1.44 18.31
N LEU A 247 -10.90 0.94 19.28
CA LEU A 247 -11.57 -0.36 19.18
C LEU A 247 -12.52 -0.40 17.99
N PHE A 248 -13.33 0.63 17.78
CA PHE A 248 -14.21 0.67 16.59
C PHE A 248 -13.43 0.69 15.29
N ALA A 249 -12.31 1.41 15.21
CA ALA A 249 -11.44 1.40 14.04
C ALA A 249 -10.86 0.00 13.79
N PHE A 250 -10.49 -0.70 14.86
CA PHE A 250 -10.00 -2.08 14.78
C PHE A 250 -11.10 -3.05 14.34
N GLU A 251 -12.34 -2.90 14.80
CA GLU A 251 -13.46 -3.69 14.31
C GLU A 251 -13.69 -3.49 12.81
N GLU A 252 -13.65 -2.24 12.32
CA GLU A 252 -13.72 -1.97 10.87
C GLU A 252 -12.54 -2.62 10.12
N PHE A 253 -11.36 -2.62 10.73
CA PHE A 253 -10.18 -3.29 10.20
C PHE A 253 -10.38 -4.80 10.06
N LEU A 254 -10.81 -5.46 11.13
CA LEU A 254 -11.01 -6.90 11.21
C LEU A 254 -12.11 -7.36 10.26
N PHE A 255 -13.31 -6.80 10.38
CA PHE A 255 -14.49 -7.28 9.67
C PHE A 255 -14.57 -6.77 8.23
N GLY A 256 -13.85 -5.70 7.89
CA GLY A 256 -14.00 -5.07 6.58
C GLY A 256 -15.40 -4.50 6.35
N LEU A 257 -16.10 -4.16 7.44
CA LEU A 257 -17.41 -3.51 7.47
C LEU A 257 -17.24 -2.12 8.10
N SER A 258 -18.14 -1.20 7.78
CA SER A 258 -18.20 0.09 8.49
C SER A 258 -18.75 -0.09 9.90
N HIS A 259 -18.45 0.88 10.77
CA HIS A 259 -19.03 0.96 12.10
C HIS A 259 -20.56 0.91 12.05
N GLU A 260 -21.20 1.63 11.13
CA GLU A 260 -22.65 1.65 10.99
C GLU A 260 -23.21 0.28 10.58
N GLU A 261 -22.51 -0.45 9.71
CA GLU A 261 -22.87 -1.82 9.34
C GLU A 261 -22.75 -2.76 10.55
N ILE A 262 -21.64 -2.71 11.28
CA ILE A 262 -21.41 -3.53 12.48
C ILE A 262 -22.50 -3.26 13.53
N GLN A 263 -22.85 -1.99 13.77
CA GLN A 263 -23.91 -1.63 14.72
C GLN A 263 -25.28 -2.13 14.25
N ARG A 264 -25.57 -2.10 12.94
CA ARG A 264 -26.82 -2.66 12.40
C ARG A 264 -26.90 -4.17 12.58
N LEU A 265 -25.81 -4.90 12.36
CA LEU A 265 -25.77 -6.34 12.61
C LEU A 265 -25.99 -6.66 14.10
N ARG A 266 -25.35 -5.91 15.01
CA ARG A 266 -25.52 -6.06 16.46
C ARG A 266 -26.95 -5.79 16.92
N ALA A 267 -27.58 -4.75 16.38
CA ALA A 267 -28.97 -4.43 16.66
C ALA A 267 -29.91 -5.57 16.22
N HIS A 268 -29.73 -6.07 15.00
CA HIS A 268 -30.50 -7.20 14.48
C HIS A 268 -30.34 -8.48 15.31
N MET A 269 -29.11 -8.82 15.71
CA MET A 269 -28.85 -9.96 16.60
C MET A 269 -29.57 -9.81 17.95
N THR A 270 -29.61 -8.59 18.49
CA THR A 270 -30.32 -8.30 19.74
C THR A 270 -31.83 -8.42 19.58
N GLU A 271 -32.40 -7.87 18.50
CA GLU A 271 -33.83 -7.93 18.19
C GLU A 271 -34.33 -9.37 17.97
N GLU A 272 -33.53 -10.22 17.31
CA GLU A 272 -33.85 -11.64 17.10
C GLU A 272 -33.49 -12.53 18.30
N GLY A 273 -32.85 -11.99 19.35
CA GLY A 273 -32.39 -12.77 20.50
C GLY A 273 -31.30 -13.80 20.16
N ARG A 274 -30.47 -13.51 19.15
CA ARG A 274 -29.43 -14.40 18.63
C ARG A 274 -28.04 -13.97 19.09
N ALA A 275 -27.18 -14.95 19.34
CA ALA A 275 -25.79 -14.71 19.76
C ALA A 275 -24.78 -14.69 18.60
N THR A 276 -25.18 -15.12 17.39
CA THR A 276 -24.29 -15.21 16.23
C THR A 276 -24.99 -14.87 14.92
N ILE A 277 -24.24 -14.30 13.99
CA ILE A 277 -24.66 -14.04 12.61
C ILE A 277 -23.65 -14.63 11.62
N THR A 278 -24.14 -15.18 10.52
CA THR A 278 -23.32 -15.69 9.41
C THR A 278 -23.05 -14.60 8.36
N ILE A 279 -22.06 -14.82 7.50
CA ILE A 279 -21.76 -13.89 6.39
C ILE A 279 -22.95 -13.75 5.44
N ASP A 280 -23.64 -14.86 5.12
CA ASP A 280 -24.76 -14.84 4.18
C ASP A 280 -25.97 -14.09 4.73
N GLU A 281 -26.24 -14.22 6.04
CA GLU A 281 -27.24 -13.40 6.72
C GLU A 281 -26.86 -11.92 6.74
N ALA A 282 -25.59 -11.60 7.06
CA ALA A 282 -25.10 -10.24 7.04
C ALA A 282 -25.24 -9.60 5.65
N ARG A 283 -24.93 -10.35 4.58
CA ARG A 283 -25.16 -9.92 3.19
C ARG A 283 -26.63 -9.67 2.89
N SER A 284 -27.51 -10.58 3.31
CA SER A 284 -28.96 -10.40 3.12
C SER A 284 -29.50 -9.16 3.84
N LEU A 285 -28.96 -8.83 5.02
CA LEU A 285 -29.41 -7.71 5.83
C LEU A 285 -28.88 -6.35 5.37
N LEU A 286 -27.62 -6.32 4.96
CA LEU A 286 -26.92 -5.10 4.58
C LEU A 286 -26.97 -4.82 3.06
N GLY A 287 -27.43 -5.78 2.26
CA GLY A 287 -27.51 -5.73 0.80
C GLY A 287 -26.19 -6.08 0.10
N ASP A 288 -26.18 -6.12 -1.23
CA ASP A 288 -24.96 -6.37 -2.04
C ASP A 288 -23.85 -5.32 -1.85
N THR A 289 -24.15 -4.24 -1.13
CA THR A 289 -23.19 -3.22 -0.67
C THR A 289 -22.22 -3.72 0.39
N VAL A 290 -22.46 -4.88 1.02
CA VAL A 290 -21.46 -5.50 1.88
C VAL A 290 -20.23 -5.76 1.05
N THR A 291 -19.20 -4.94 1.29
CA THR A 291 -17.89 -5.07 0.65
C THR A 291 -17.12 -6.29 1.23
N THR A 292 -17.84 -7.32 1.69
CA THR A 292 -17.36 -8.71 1.83
C THR A 292 -17.33 -9.42 0.49
N SER A 293 -17.91 -8.81 -0.55
CA SER A 293 -17.51 -9.10 -1.92
C SER A 293 -16.04 -8.70 -2.04
N ALA A 294 -15.14 -9.67 -1.82
CA ALA A 294 -13.78 -9.59 -2.36
C ALA A 294 -13.94 -9.05 -3.78
N PRO A 295 -13.48 -7.82 -4.11
CA PRO A 295 -13.67 -7.25 -5.43
C PRO A 295 -12.88 -8.12 -6.40
N SER A 296 -13.48 -9.19 -6.91
CA SER A 296 -12.86 -10.14 -7.81
C SER A 296 -11.45 -10.62 -7.41
N GLY A 297 -11.12 -10.70 -6.10
CA GLY A 297 -9.79 -11.16 -5.67
C GLY A 297 -9.52 -11.03 -4.17
N SER A 298 -8.91 -12.07 -3.59
CA SER A 298 -8.08 -11.95 -2.40
C SER A 298 -6.83 -11.11 -2.69
N GLY A 299 -6.17 -10.58 -1.65
CA GLY A 299 -4.86 -9.92 -1.79
C GLY A 299 -4.88 -8.40 -1.65
N ALA A 300 -3.77 -7.77 -2.02
CA ALA A 300 -3.46 -6.38 -1.68
C ALA A 300 -4.43 -5.33 -2.25
N GLN A 301 -5.00 -5.57 -3.44
CA GLN A 301 -5.95 -4.62 -4.04
C GLN A 301 -7.26 -4.54 -3.24
N ALA A 302 -7.79 -5.67 -2.78
CA ALA A 302 -8.99 -5.70 -1.94
C ALA A 302 -8.75 -4.96 -0.63
N LEU A 303 -7.57 -5.15 -0.03
CA LEU A 303 -7.17 -4.43 1.17
C LEU A 303 -7.10 -2.91 0.93
N TYR A 304 -6.47 -2.47 -0.16
CA TYR A 304 -6.41 -1.06 -0.53
C TYR A 304 -7.81 -0.46 -0.69
N SER A 305 -8.71 -1.14 -1.41
CA SER A 305 -10.10 -0.70 -1.57
C SER A 305 -10.82 -0.60 -0.21
N SER A 306 -10.66 -1.60 0.66
CA SER A 306 -11.23 -1.60 2.01
C SER A 306 -10.72 -0.41 2.83
N TYR A 307 -9.41 -0.16 2.84
CA TYR A 307 -8.83 1.00 3.50
C TYR A 307 -9.41 2.32 2.97
N LYS A 308 -9.52 2.50 1.66
CA LYS A 308 -10.07 3.73 1.07
C LYS A 308 -11.49 4.00 1.56
N VAL A 309 -12.34 2.98 1.62
CA VAL A 309 -13.70 3.09 2.15
C VAL A 309 -13.67 3.50 3.63
N ARG A 310 -12.86 2.83 4.46
CA ARG A 310 -12.72 3.17 5.89
C ARG A 310 -12.21 4.60 6.10
N SER A 311 -11.20 5.02 5.35
CA SER A 311 -10.62 6.36 5.43
C SER A 311 -11.64 7.46 5.05
N VAL A 312 -12.46 7.23 4.02
CA VAL A 312 -13.55 8.14 3.64
C VAL A 312 -14.63 8.20 4.73
N ASN A 313 -15.03 7.04 5.27
CA ASN A 313 -16.02 6.98 6.34
C ASN A 313 -15.53 7.69 7.62
N ALA A 314 -14.27 7.46 8.00
CA ALA A 314 -13.61 8.13 9.11
C ALA A 314 -13.59 9.65 8.92
N SER A 315 -13.21 10.12 7.73
CA SER A 315 -13.21 11.55 7.37
C SER A 315 -14.61 12.16 7.43
N HIS A 316 -15.62 11.46 6.91
CA HIS A 316 -17.01 11.89 6.99
C HIS A 316 -17.50 12.00 8.43
N ARG A 317 -17.17 11.02 9.29
CA ARG A 317 -17.51 11.08 10.71
C ARG A 317 -16.78 12.24 11.39
N ALA A 318 -15.52 12.49 11.05
CA ALA A 318 -14.74 13.59 11.63
C ALA A 318 -15.37 14.95 11.30
N SER A 319 -15.82 15.16 10.06
CA SER A 319 -16.43 16.44 9.64
C SER A 319 -17.87 16.64 10.13
N THR A 320 -18.66 15.56 10.24
CA THR A 320 -20.09 15.64 10.63
C THR A 320 -20.33 15.45 12.12
N GLY A 321 -19.35 14.97 12.88
CA GLY A 321 -19.52 14.58 14.27
C GLY A 321 -20.27 13.25 14.47
N ALA A 322 -20.60 12.50 13.41
CA ALA A 322 -21.32 11.22 13.49
C ALA A 322 -20.56 10.18 14.34
N ARG A 323 -21.27 9.25 15.00
CA ARG A 323 -20.64 8.24 15.88
C ARG A 323 -19.70 7.30 15.11
N GLY A 324 -18.72 6.73 15.80
CA GLY A 324 -17.75 5.79 15.24
C GLY A 324 -16.36 6.41 15.03
N PRO A 325 -15.41 5.60 14.52
CA PRO A 325 -14.00 5.96 14.50
C PRO A 325 -13.74 7.11 13.52
N LYS A 326 -12.91 8.07 13.94
CA LYS A 326 -12.53 9.25 13.16
C LYS A 326 -11.23 9.09 12.38
N LYS A 327 -10.55 7.96 12.58
CA LYS A 327 -9.31 7.55 11.94
C LYS A 327 -9.35 6.04 11.71
N THR A 328 -8.61 5.56 10.73
CA THR A 328 -8.43 4.12 10.52
C THR A 328 -7.56 3.48 11.62
N ALA A 329 -7.62 2.15 11.77
CA ALA A 329 -6.78 1.43 12.74
C ALA A 329 -5.28 1.65 12.46
N GLU A 330 -4.93 1.66 11.18
CA GLU A 330 -3.59 1.96 10.69
C GLU A 330 -3.11 3.35 11.11
N GLU A 331 -3.97 4.38 11.02
CA GLU A 331 -3.64 5.73 11.48
C GLU A 331 -3.36 5.78 12.97
N TYR A 332 -4.20 5.15 13.80
CA TYR A 332 -4.00 5.13 15.25
C TYR A 332 -2.66 4.49 15.65
N VAL A 333 -2.33 3.33 15.07
CA VAL A 333 -1.06 2.64 15.33
C VAL A 333 0.13 3.50 14.89
N MET A 334 0.08 4.09 13.69
CA MET A 334 1.18 4.91 13.21
C MET A 334 1.34 6.21 14.01
N ILE A 335 0.25 6.84 14.44
CA ILE A 335 0.31 7.99 15.35
C ILE A 335 1.01 7.59 16.66
N ALA A 336 0.65 6.44 17.23
CA ALA A 336 1.28 5.95 18.46
C ALA A 336 2.80 5.70 18.29
N PHE A 337 3.22 5.10 17.18
CA PHE A 337 4.64 4.91 16.88
C PHE A 337 5.39 6.23 16.66
N LEU A 338 4.78 7.17 15.94
CA LEU A 338 5.38 8.48 15.71
C LEU A 338 5.47 9.30 17.00
N LEU A 339 4.56 9.09 17.97
CA LEU A 339 4.64 9.69 19.31
C LEU A 339 5.75 9.07 20.16
N ALA A 340 5.91 7.75 20.12
CA ALA A 340 6.96 7.06 20.87
C ALA A 340 8.37 7.42 20.39
N GLY A 341 8.49 7.96 19.17
CA GLY A 341 9.74 8.21 18.48
C GLY A 341 10.20 6.98 17.69
N PRO A 342 11.07 7.15 16.68
CA PRO A 342 11.65 6.02 15.97
C PRO A 342 12.46 5.16 16.97
N LEU A 343 12.23 3.84 16.93
CA LEU A 343 13.10 2.85 17.58
C LEU A 343 14.53 2.96 17.05
#